data_AF-A0A7S0MWP3-F1
#
_entry.id   AF-A0A7S0MWP3-F1
#
_cell.length_a   1.000
_cell.length_b   1.000
_cell.length_c   1.000
_cell.angle_alpha   90.00
_cell.angle_beta   90.00
_cell.angle_gamma   90.00
#
_symmetry.space_group_name_H-M   'P 1'
#
loop_
_entity.id
_entity.type
_entity.pdbx_description
1 polymer ?
#
loop_
_entity_poly.entity_id
_entity_poly.type
_entity_poly.pdbx_seq_one_letter_code
_entity_poly.pdbx_strand_id
1 'polypeptide(L)'
;GPPWWTSAPLLKVSITPRGPAALGYNQFLPRENALLSREQMLDMMCMCLGGRVAEEIVFGRITTGASDDLDRVTKLAYSQVTVYGFNERIGSISFQQSQGQEFNKPYSEATAQMMDEEVRKLVAGAYERTRVLLKLHREKLDLVAETLLRQEMLVHDDMVRLVGPRPFEMGDTYREFVDTNHKWKSQTDAEAKAAAAAAAAAA
;
A
#
# COMPACT_ATOMS: atom_id res chain seq x y z
N GLY A 1 -3.81 -10.15 19.74
CA GLY A 1 -4.47 -8.94 19.19
C GLY A 1 -5.00 -9.27 17.80
N PRO A 2 -5.77 -8.36 17.17
CA PRO A 2 -6.16 -8.51 15.76
C PRO A 2 -4.91 -8.59 14.85
N PRO A 3 -5.02 -9.18 13.64
CA PRO A 3 -3.86 -9.41 12.78
C PRO A 3 -3.19 -8.11 12.29
N TRP A 4 -1.86 -8.14 12.21
CA TRP A 4 -1.02 -6.94 12.05
C TRP A 4 -0.96 -6.32 10.65
N TRP A 5 -1.92 -6.59 9.77
CA TRP A 5 -2.11 -5.84 8.54
C TRP A 5 -3.53 -6.06 8.01
N THR A 6 -4.10 -5.00 7.45
CA THR A 6 -5.46 -4.94 6.90
C THR A 6 -5.50 -4.22 5.55
N SER A 7 -4.32 -3.99 4.95
CA SER A 7 -4.16 -3.32 3.65
C SER A 7 -4.92 -4.04 2.54
N ALA A 8 -5.42 -3.24 1.58
CA ALA A 8 -6.10 -3.74 0.39
C ALA A 8 -5.21 -4.75 -0.37
N PRO A 9 -5.76 -5.83 -0.93
CA PRO A 9 -4.96 -6.81 -1.64
C PRO A 9 -4.41 -6.22 -2.95
N LEU A 10 -3.13 -6.46 -3.21
CA LEU A 10 -2.45 -6.06 -4.43
C LEU A 10 -2.86 -6.99 -5.58
N LEU A 11 -3.31 -6.41 -6.68
CA LEU A 11 -3.69 -7.13 -7.90
C LEU A 11 -2.50 -7.24 -8.86
N LYS A 12 -1.71 -6.16 -8.94
CA LYS A 12 -0.61 -5.98 -9.88
C LYS A 12 0.34 -4.86 -9.42
N VAL A 13 1.63 -5.07 -9.63
CA VAL A 13 2.69 -4.04 -9.54
C VAL A 13 3.44 -3.99 -10.87
N SER A 14 3.91 -2.81 -11.29
CA SER A 14 4.74 -2.65 -12.48
C SER A 14 5.70 -1.47 -12.34
N ILE A 15 6.88 -1.59 -12.97
CA ILE A 15 7.92 -0.55 -13.08
C ILE A 15 7.96 0.08 -14.49
N THR A 16 7.00 -0.23 -15.36
CA THR A 16 6.90 0.42 -16.68
C THR A 16 6.48 1.89 -16.48
N PRO A 17 7.26 2.88 -16.95
CA PRO A 17 7.04 4.29 -16.62
C PRO A 17 5.76 4.85 -17.25
N ARG A 18 5.04 5.69 -16.49
CA ARG A 18 3.76 6.32 -16.87
C ARG A 18 3.87 7.85 -16.83
N GLY A 19 4.70 8.38 -17.72
CA GLY A 19 5.00 9.81 -17.77
C GLY A 19 6.16 10.23 -16.86
N PRO A 20 6.47 11.53 -16.77
CA PRO A 20 7.76 12.03 -16.26
C PRO A 20 7.98 11.90 -14.75
N ALA A 21 6.93 11.64 -13.95
CA ALA A 21 7.00 11.53 -12.49
C ALA A 21 6.72 10.13 -11.94
N ALA A 22 6.03 9.26 -12.69
CA ALA A 22 5.61 7.94 -12.23
C ALA A 22 6.45 6.83 -12.87
N LEU A 23 7.51 6.43 -12.18
CA LEU A 23 8.41 5.33 -12.58
C LEU A 23 7.83 3.91 -12.30
N GLY A 24 6.59 3.83 -11.83
CA GLY A 24 5.89 2.58 -11.57
C GLY A 24 4.45 2.81 -11.11
N TYR A 25 3.69 1.73 -10.96
CA TYR A 25 2.29 1.78 -10.51
C TYR A 25 1.86 0.50 -9.79
N ASN A 26 1.08 0.66 -8.71
CA ASN A 26 0.47 -0.40 -7.93
C ASN A 26 -1.06 -0.37 -8.08
N GLN A 27 -1.65 -1.50 -8.48
CA GLN A 27 -3.10 -1.67 -8.58
C GLN A 27 -3.60 -2.52 -7.41
N PHE A 28 -4.52 -1.97 -6.60
CA PHE A 28 -5.15 -2.65 -5.47
C PHE A 28 -6.62 -2.97 -5.77
N LEU A 29 -7.18 -3.98 -5.10
CA LEU A 29 -8.63 -4.18 -5.07
C LEU A 29 -9.28 -3.03 -4.29
N PRO A 30 -10.41 -2.46 -4.74
CA PRO A 30 -11.20 -1.54 -3.93
C PRO A 30 -11.57 -2.17 -2.58
N ARG A 31 -11.60 -1.36 -1.51
CA ARG A 31 -12.21 -1.77 -0.24
C ARG A 31 -13.72 -1.50 -0.31
N GLU A 32 -14.52 -2.49 0.07
CA GLU A 32 -15.98 -2.36 0.17
C GLU A 32 -16.40 -1.53 1.40
N ASN A 33 -15.65 -1.65 2.50
CA ASN A 33 -15.91 -0.89 3.72
C ASN A 33 -15.37 0.54 3.60
N ALA A 34 -16.30 1.51 3.59
CA ALA A 34 -15.98 2.94 3.64
C ALA A 34 -15.52 3.43 5.02
N LEU A 35 -15.86 2.71 6.10
CA LEU A 35 -15.41 3.00 7.46
C LEU A 35 -14.07 2.32 7.73
N LEU A 36 -13.15 3.05 8.37
CA LEU A 36 -11.78 2.59 8.66
C LEU A 36 -11.44 2.70 10.15
N SER A 37 -10.77 1.69 10.69
CA SER A 37 -10.20 1.72 12.05
C SER A 37 -8.84 2.44 12.11
N ARG A 38 -8.38 2.76 13.32
CA ARG A 38 -7.03 3.32 13.59
C ARG A 38 -5.93 2.43 13.01
N GLU A 39 -6.06 1.12 13.19
CA GLU A 39 -5.13 0.10 12.68
C GLU A 39 -5.14 0.07 11.15
N GLN A 40 -6.33 0.14 10.54
CA GLN A 40 -6.48 0.19 9.09
C GLN A 40 -5.88 1.44 8.43
N MET A 41 -5.89 2.59 9.13
CA MET A 41 -5.21 3.80 8.70
C MET A 41 -3.69 3.72 8.92
N LEU A 42 -3.24 3.19 10.06
CA LEU A 42 -1.83 2.96 10.34
C LEU A 42 -1.20 1.99 9.32
N ASP A 43 -1.92 0.94 8.92
CA ASP A 43 -1.50 0.02 7.86
C ASP A 43 -1.40 0.70 6.48
N MET A 44 -2.33 1.60 6.15
CA MET A 44 -2.24 2.40 4.92
C MET A 44 -1.02 3.34 4.95
N MET A 45 -0.71 3.95 6.10
CA MET A 45 0.49 4.76 6.24
C MET A 45 1.76 3.91 6.06
N CYS A 46 1.83 2.73 6.68
CA CYS A 46 2.96 1.82 6.54
C CYS A 46 3.13 1.33 5.09
N MET A 47 2.03 1.03 4.40
CA MET A 47 2.02 0.64 2.98
C MET A 47 2.61 1.74 2.08
N CYS A 48 2.21 3.00 2.28
CA CYS A 48 2.72 4.14 1.50
C CYS A 48 4.19 4.46 1.83
N LEU A 49 4.59 4.36 3.10
CA LEU A 49 5.99 4.52 3.50
C LEU A 49 6.90 3.39 2.98
N GLY A 50 6.34 2.25 2.56
CA GLY A 50 7.08 1.08 2.10
C GLY A 50 8.13 1.37 1.02
N GLY A 51 7.80 2.19 0.02
CA GLY A 51 8.76 2.56 -1.04
C GLY A 51 9.94 3.37 -0.50
N ARG A 52 9.66 4.43 0.26
CA ARG A 52 10.67 5.30 0.90
C ARG A 52 11.60 4.53 1.85
N VAL A 53 11.02 3.62 2.63
CA VAL A 53 11.76 2.81 3.61
C VAL A 53 12.57 1.71 2.92
N ALA A 54 12.08 1.16 1.80
CA ALA A 54 12.87 0.26 0.95
C ALA A 54 14.07 0.98 0.32
N GLU A 55 13.93 2.23 -0.16
CA GLU A 55 15.06 3.02 -0.67
C GLU A 55 16.16 3.18 0.40
N GLU A 56 15.79 3.57 1.63
CA GLU A 56 16.73 3.70 2.76
C GLU A 56 17.45 2.36 3.05
N ILE A 57 16.69 1.26 3.12
CA ILE A 57 17.21 -0.07 3.46
C ILE A 57 18.12 -0.65 2.36
N VAL A 58 17.82 -0.38 1.08
CA VAL A 58 18.54 -0.97 -0.05
C VAL A 58 19.71 -0.09 -0.51
N PHE A 59 19.54 1.23 -0.55
CA PHE A 59 20.51 2.16 -1.15
C PHE A 59 21.20 3.10 -0.14
N GLY A 60 20.79 3.11 1.13
CA GLY A 60 21.31 4.04 2.15
C GLY A 60 21.01 5.52 1.88
N ARG A 61 20.10 5.80 0.94
CA ARG A 61 19.71 7.14 0.47
C ARG A 61 18.25 7.12 0.02
N ILE A 62 17.66 8.31 -0.14
CA ILE A 62 16.23 8.51 -0.40
C ILE A 62 16.04 9.48 -1.57
N THR A 63 15.01 9.26 -2.41
CA THR A 63 14.77 10.05 -3.62
C THR A 63 13.58 11.02 -3.48
N THR A 64 13.22 11.71 -4.56
CA THR A 64 11.97 12.47 -4.67
C THR A 64 10.75 11.60 -5.04
N GLY A 65 10.95 10.34 -5.43
CA GLY A 65 9.88 9.47 -5.96
C GLY A 65 8.76 9.16 -4.97
N ALA A 66 9.02 9.27 -3.67
CA ALA A 66 8.02 9.03 -2.62
C ALA A 66 7.10 10.24 -2.31
N SER A 67 7.10 11.29 -3.13
CA SER A 67 6.37 12.54 -2.86
C SER A 67 4.86 12.32 -2.61
N ASP A 68 4.19 11.61 -3.52
CA ASP A 68 2.74 11.35 -3.45
C ASP A 68 2.36 10.45 -2.26
N ASP A 69 3.25 9.54 -1.89
CA ASP A 69 3.07 8.68 -0.72
C ASP A 69 3.26 9.45 0.58
N LEU A 70 4.21 10.40 0.65
CA LEU A 70 4.40 11.29 1.81
C LEU A 70 3.21 12.25 1.98
N ASP A 71 2.64 12.79 0.90
CA ASP A 71 1.39 13.56 0.93
C ASP A 71 0.23 12.72 1.48
N ARG A 72 0.04 11.50 0.96
CA ARG A 72 -1.03 10.59 1.42
C ARG A 72 -0.86 10.19 2.88
N VAL A 73 0.37 9.90 3.32
CA VAL A 73 0.72 9.61 4.72
C VAL A 73 0.43 10.80 5.62
N THR A 74 0.75 12.02 5.18
CA THR A 74 0.48 13.26 5.92
C THR A 74 -1.02 13.49 6.08
N LYS A 75 -1.82 13.34 5.02
CA LYS A 75 -3.29 13.44 5.04
C LYS A 75 -3.94 12.38 5.92
N LEU A 76 -3.43 11.14 5.91
CA LEU A 76 -3.87 10.06 6.81
C LEU A 76 -3.48 10.32 8.27
N ALA A 77 -2.33 10.95 8.54
CA ALA A 77 -1.91 11.27 9.89
C ALA A 77 -2.74 12.42 10.49
N TYR A 78 -2.92 13.52 9.75
CA TYR A 78 -3.76 14.64 10.21
C TYR A 78 -5.21 14.19 10.44
N SER A 79 -5.83 13.44 9.52
CA SER A 79 -7.24 13.03 9.71
C SER A 79 -7.46 12.16 10.96
N GLN A 80 -6.52 11.28 11.32
CA GLN A 80 -6.56 10.52 12.58
C GLN A 80 -6.47 11.41 13.83
N VAL A 81 -5.67 12.48 13.76
CA VAL A 81 -5.40 13.38 14.90
C VAL A 81 -6.45 14.50 15.02
N THR A 82 -7.03 14.97 13.92
CA THR A 82 -7.87 16.18 13.89
C THR A 82 -9.31 15.96 13.43
N VAL A 83 -9.66 14.80 12.86
CA VAL A 83 -11.02 14.52 12.35
C VAL A 83 -11.66 13.30 13.02
N TYR A 84 -10.92 12.19 13.15
CA TYR A 84 -11.47 10.91 13.65
C TYR A 84 -11.26 10.70 15.16
N GLY A 85 -10.55 11.58 15.86
CA GLY A 85 -10.39 11.52 17.31
C GLY A 85 -9.60 10.29 17.81
N PHE A 86 -8.69 9.74 17.00
CA PHE A 86 -7.88 8.55 17.33
C PHE A 86 -6.60 8.90 18.13
N ASN A 87 -6.41 10.16 18.53
CA ASN A 87 -5.27 10.58 19.34
C ASN A 87 -5.67 10.86 20.80
N GLU A 88 -4.94 10.26 21.73
CA GLU A 88 -5.26 10.27 23.16
C GLU A 88 -4.96 11.61 23.86
N ARG A 89 -4.08 12.47 23.32
CA ARG A 89 -3.83 13.83 23.85
C ARG A 89 -4.87 14.84 23.37
N ILE A 90 -5.39 14.67 22.14
CA ILE A 90 -6.42 15.53 21.55
C ILE A 90 -7.83 15.11 22.00
N GLY A 91 -8.05 13.80 22.19
CA GLY A 91 -9.33 13.22 22.55
C GLY A 91 -10.29 13.06 21.36
N SER A 92 -11.51 12.59 21.65
CA SER A 92 -12.55 12.29 20.66
C SER A 92 -13.27 13.55 20.15
N ILE A 93 -12.51 14.51 19.63
CA ILE A 93 -12.99 15.79 19.09
C ILE A 93 -12.61 15.89 17.61
N SER A 94 -13.52 16.43 16.78
CA SER A 94 -13.26 16.74 15.38
C SER A 94 -13.14 18.24 15.17
N PHE A 95 -12.14 18.64 14.38
CA PHE A 95 -11.83 20.01 13.98
C PHE A 95 -11.97 20.18 12.46
N GLN A 96 -12.76 19.31 11.82
CA GLN A 96 -13.01 19.34 10.38
C GLN A 96 -13.67 20.66 9.95
N GLN A 97 -12.91 21.50 9.25
CA GLN A 97 -13.44 22.72 8.61
C GLN A 97 -14.25 22.36 7.36
N SER A 98 -15.33 23.12 7.13
CA SER A 98 -16.01 23.16 5.83
C SER A 98 -15.17 23.94 4.82
N GLN A 99 -15.22 23.55 3.53
CA GLN A 99 -14.57 24.31 2.45
C GLN A 99 -15.01 25.78 2.50
N GLY A 100 -14.04 26.70 2.44
CA GLY A 100 -14.27 28.14 2.56
C GLY A 100 -14.12 28.74 3.97
N GLN A 101 -13.91 27.94 5.02
CA GLN A 101 -13.60 28.45 6.38
C GLN A 101 -12.12 28.30 6.80
N GLU A 102 -11.24 27.94 5.87
CA GLU A 102 -9.81 27.63 6.10
C GLU A 102 -9.05 28.74 6.84
N PHE A 103 -9.45 30.01 6.66
CA PHE A 103 -8.80 31.18 7.27
C PHE A 103 -8.92 31.30 8.79
N ASN A 104 -9.83 30.56 9.45
CA ASN A 104 -9.97 30.57 10.92
C ASN A 104 -9.93 29.14 11.48
N LYS A 105 -8.80 28.78 12.11
CA LYS A 105 -8.65 27.53 12.87
C LYS A 105 -9.66 27.51 14.04
N PRO A 106 -10.49 26.47 14.21
CA PRO A 106 -11.41 26.36 15.36
C PRO A 106 -10.72 25.90 16.66
N TYR A 107 -9.42 26.22 16.83
CA TYR A 107 -8.57 25.76 17.92
C TYR A 107 -7.39 26.72 18.14
N SER A 108 -6.79 26.68 19.34
CA SER A 108 -5.67 27.55 19.71
C SER A 108 -4.36 27.12 19.03
N GLU A 109 -3.37 28.03 18.92
CA GLU A 109 -2.03 27.66 18.41
C GLU A 109 -1.31 26.64 19.31
N ALA A 110 -1.60 26.61 20.63
CA ALA A 110 -1.10 25.54 21.51
C ALA A 110 -1.72 24.17 21.17
N THR A 111 -2.98 24.16 20.73
CA THR A 111 -3.65 22.97 20.20
C THR A 111 -3.06 22.58 18.83
N ALA A 112 -2.79 23.56 17.96
CA ALA A 112 -2.16 23.33 16.65
C ALA A 112 -0.77 22.69 16.80
N GLN A 113 0.09 23.23 17.66
CA GLN A 113 1.39 22.63 17.99
C GLN A 113 1.24 21.20 18.51
N MET A 114 0.25 20.94 19.37
CA MET A 114 -0.01 19.59 19.89
C MET A 114 -0.41 18.62 18.76
N MET A 115 -1.23 19.06 17.80
CA MET A 115 -1.58 18.25 16.62
C MET A 115 -0.34 17.93 15.79
N ASP A 116 0.52 18.91 15.51
CA ASP A 116 1.76 18.73 14.74
C ASP A 116 2.78 17.81 15.45
N GLU A 117 2.88 17.89 16.78
CA GLU A 117 3.65 16.94 17.59
C GLU A 117 3.16 15.50 17.41
N GLU A 118 1.84 15.29 17.50
CA GLU A 118 1.23 13.96 17.44
C GLU A 118 1.23 13.37 16.02
N VAL A 119 0.99 14.19 15.00
CA VAL A 119 1.16 13.80 13.58
C VAL A 119 2.60 13.34 13.34
N ARG A 120 3.60 14.08 13.82
CA ARG A 120 5.02 13.73 13.66
C ARG A 120 5.37 12.41 14.37
N LYS A 121 4.85 12.17 15.58
CA LYS A 121 5.01 10.89 16.29
C LYS A 121 4.34 9.72 15.56
N LEU A 122 3.12 9.91 15.06
CA LEU A 122 2.35 8.89 14.34
C LEU A 122 3.03 8.48 13.03
N VAL A 123 3.53 9.46 12.25
CA VAL A 123 4.30 9.21 11.04
C VAL A 123 5.64 8.51 11.36
N ALA A 124 6.36 8.94 12.39
CA ALA A 124 7.61 8.29 12.82
C ALA A 124 7.39 6.84 13.28
N GLY A 125 6.31 6.57 14.02
CA GLY A 125 5.94 5.22 14.45
C GLY A 125 5.57 4.30 13.27
N ALA A 126 4.83 4.82 12.29
CA ALA A 126 4.53 4.11 11.05
C ALA A 126 5.82 3.83 10.24
N TYR A 127 6.75 4.78 10.18
CA TYR A 127 8.03 4.62 9.50
C TYR A 127 8.88 3.52 10.14
N GLU A 128 9.06 3.54 11.46
CA GLU A 128 9.85 2.53 12.16
C GLU A 128 9.20 1.13 12.06
N ARG A 129 7.88 1.03 12.21
CA ARG A 129 7.14 -0.23 12.01
C ARG A 129 7.37 -0.81 10.61
N THR A 130 7.34 0.05 9.59
CA THR A 130 7.64 -0.34 8.20
C THR A 130 9.09 -0.77 8.04
N ARG A 131 10.03 -0.09 8.70
CA ARG A 131 11.47 -0.38 8.66
C ARG A 131 11.81 -1.71 9.32
N VAL A 132 11.18 -2.04 10.44
CA VAL A 132 11.29 -3.35 11.10
C VAL A 132 10.72 -4.45 10.20
N LEU A 133 9.53 -4.25 9.63
CA LEU A 133 8.88 -5.22 8.74
C LEU A 133 9.70 -5.53 7.48
N LEU A 134 10.21 -4.50 6.79
CA LEU A 134 11.02 -4.67 5.58
C LEU A 134 12.41 -5.24 5.86
N LYS A 135 12.99 -5.02 7.06
CA LYS A 135 14.21 -5.71 7.48
C LYS A 135 13.96 -7.19 7.81
N LEU A 136 12.85 -7.51 8.49
CA LEU A 136 12.44 -8.89 8.80
C LEU A 136 12.15 -9.73 7.54
N HIS A 137 11.80 -9.08 6.44
CA HIS A 137 11.49 -9.74 5.16
C HIS A 137 12.42 -9.30 4.02
N ARG A 138 13.68 -8.94 4.35
CA ARG A 138 14.65 -8.39 3.38
C ARG A 138 14.84 -9.27 2.15
N GLU A 139 15.03 -10.58 2.33
CA GLU A 139 15.19 -11.55 1.23
C GLU A 139 13.99 -11.55 0.27
N LYS A 140 12.76 -11.39 0.80
CA LYS A 140 11.53 -11.31 0.00
C LYS A 140 11.40 -9.97 -0.73
N LEU A 141 11.89 -8.88 -0.14
CA LEU A 141 11.94 -7.56 -0.78
C LEU A 141 12.92 -7.59 -1.98
N ASP A 142 14.13 -8.12 -1.78
CA ASP A 142 15.13 -8.25 -2.84
C ASP A 142 14.64 -9.18 -3.96
N LEU A 143 14.05 -10.33 -3.63
CA LEU A 143 13.47 -11.27 -4.60
C LEU A 143 12.36 -10.65 -5.47
N VAL A 144 11.47 -9.86 -4.87
CA VAL A 144 10.40 -9.15 -5.61
C VAL A 144 11.00 -8.06 -6.51
N ALA A 145 12.00 -7.30 -6.02
CA ALA A 145 12.68 -6.29 -6.82
C ALA A 145 13.45 -6.89 -8.01
N GLU A 146 14.22 -7.96 -7.79
CA GLU A 146 14.90 -8.71 -8.85
C GLU A 146 13.94 -9.27 -9.90
N THR A 147 12.77 -9.75 -9.48
CA THR A 147 11.79 -10.31 -10.42
C THR A 147 11.12 -9.19 -11.23
N LEU A 148 10.81 -8.04 -10.61
CA LEU A 148 10.33 -6.84 -11.32
C LEU A 148 11.34 -6.34 -12.36
N LEU A 149 12.65 -6.33 -12.05
CA LEU A 149 13.70 -5.96 -13.01
C LEU A 149 13.82 -6.92 -14.21
N ARG A 150 13.28 -8.15 -14.11
CA ARG A 150 13.29 -9.15 -15.20
C ARG A 150 11.97 -9.23 -15.97
N GLN A 151 10.85 -8.85 -15.36
CA GLN A 151 9.50 -9.03 -15.91
C GLN A 151 8.72 -7.72 -16.12
N GLU A 152 9.22 -6.59 -15.64
CA GLU A 152 8.60 -5.24 -15.60
C GLU A 152 7.24 -5.13 -14.86
N MET A 153 6.61 -6.26 -14.59
CA MET A 153 5.27 -6.38 -14.03
C MET A 153 5.15 -7.72 -13.27
N LEU A 154 4.46 -7.70 -12.14
CA LEU A 154 4.03 -8.91 -11.42
C LEU A 154 2.52 -8.82 -11.18
N VAL A 155 1.79 -9.92 -11.37
CA VAL A 155 0.38 -10.02 -10.95
C VAL A 155 0.27 -10.75 -9.61
N HIS A 156 -0.94 -10.78 -9.05
CA HIS A 156 -1.28 -11.50 -7.81
C HIS A 156 -0.59 -12.86 -7.64
N ASP A 157 -0.69 -13.74 -8.65
CA ASP A 157 -0.13 -15.09 -8.62
C ASP A 157 1.40 -15.11 -8.49
N ASP A 158 2.09 -14.13 -9.09
CA ASP A 158 3.54 -14.02 -8.98
C ASP A 158 3.94 -13.55 -7.59
N MET A 159 3.17 -12.65 -6.98
CA MET A 159 3.37 -12.30 -5.56
C MET A 159 3.15 -13.53 -4.67
N VAL A 160 2.11 -14.33 -4.89
CA VAL A 160 1.88 -15.59 -4.15
C VAL A 160 3.05 -16.58 -4.35
N ARG A 161 3.58 -16.68 -5.58
CA ARG A 161 4.73 -17.53 -5.94
C ARG A 161 6.06 -17.06 -5.30
N LEU A 162 6.27 -15.76 -5.16
CA LEU A 162 7.52 -15.18 -4.65
C LEU A 162 7.55 -15.01 -3.12
N VAL A 163 6.44 -14.57 -2.51
CA VAL A 163 6.39 -14.26 -1.07
C VAL A 163 5.49 -15.19 -0.25
N GLY A 164 4.78 -16.10 -0.90
CA GLY A 164 3.82 -17.03 -0.30
C GLY A 164 2.36 -16.52 -0.38
N PRO A 165 1.36 -17.41 -0.19
CA PRO A 165 -0.04 -17.01 -0.08
C PRO A 165 -0.22 -16.08 1.11
N ARG A 166 -1.15 -15.11 1.02
CA ARG A 166 -1.48 -14.19 2.12
C ARG A 166 -2.06 -14.98 3.31
N PRO A 167 -1.36 -15.17 4.45
CA PRO A 167 -1.84 -15.98 5.59
C PRO A 167 -2.90 -15.26 6.45
N PHE A 168 -3.84 -14.57 5.82
CA PHE A 168 -4.86 -13.73 6.45
C PHE A 168 -6.19 -13.95 5.73
N GLU A 169 -7.29 -14.13 6.47
CA GLU A 169 -8.63 -14.25 5.88
C GLU A 169 -9.06 -12.96 5.17
N MET A 170 -9.87 -13.12 4.12
CA MET A 170 -10.30 -12.04 3.23
C MET A 170 -11.77 -12.26 2.80
N GLY A 171 -12.46 -11.15 2.54
CA GLY A 171 -13.85 -11.13 2.10
C GLY A 171 -14.09 -11.82 0.76
N ASP A 172 -15.36 -12.11 0.46
CA ASP A 172 -15.76 -12.89 -0.70
C ASP A 172 -15.29 -12.27 -2.03
N THR A 173 -15.30 -10.94 -2.16
CA THR A 173 -14.79 -10.21 -3.35
C THR A 173 -13.31 -10.47 -3.67
N TYR A 174 -12.46 -10.74 -2.66
CA TYR A 174 -11.07 -11.17 -2.92
C TYR A 174 -11.01 -12.61 -3.42
N ARG A 175 -11.86 -13.50 -2.89
CA ARG A 175 -11.94 -14.90 -3.35
C ARG A 175 -12.49 -14.94 -4.78
N GLU A 176 -13.53 -14.19 -5.10
CA GLU A 176 -14.07 -14.02 -6.46
C GLU A 176 -13.02 -13.48 -7.44
N PHE A 177 -12.23 -12.47 -7.04
CA PHE A 177 -11.13 -11.95 -7.85
C PHE A 177 -10.10 -13.05 -8.16
N VAL A 178 -9.62 -13.76 -7.13
CA VAL A 178 -8.60 -14.81 -7.25
C VAL A 178 -9.10 -15.96 -8.13
N ASP A 179 -10.32 -16.46 -7.88
CA ASP A 179 -10.95 -17.51 -8.67
C ASP A 179 -11.12 -17.12 -10.14
N THR A 180 -11.49 -15.87 -10.41
CA THR A 180 -11.68 -15.36 -11.78
C THR A 180 -10.34 -15.25 -12.52
N ASN A 181 -9.29 -14.77 -11.84
CA ASN A 181 -7.94 -14.67 -12.39
C ASN A 181 -7.37 -16.07 -12.74
N HIS A 182 -7.54 -17.05 -11.84
CA HIS A 182 -7.12 -18.43 -12.09
C HIS A 182 -7.86 -19.06 -13.26
N LYS A 183 -9.17 -18.85 -13.39
CA LYS A 183 -9.97 -19.33 -14.54
C LYS A 183 -9.45 -18.77 -15.87
N TRP A 184 -9.30 -17.45 -15.97
CA TRP A 184 -8.79 -16.77 -17.18
C TRP A 184 -7.39 -17.25 -17.59
N LYS A 185 -6.50 -17.41 -16.61
CA LYS A 185 -5.13 -17.89 -16.83
C LYS A 185 -5.10 -19.36 -17.29
N SER A 186 -5.90 -20.22 -16.67
CA SER A 186 -6.01 -21.63 -17.07
C SER A 186 -6.58 -21.84 -18.48
N GLN A 187 -7.44 -20.92 -18.94
CA GLN A 187 -7.96 -20.92 -20.32
C GLN A 187 -6.89 -20.47 -21.31
N THR A 188 -6.24 -19.34 -21.07
CA THR A 188 -5.21 -18.79 -21.96
C THR A 188 -3.95 -19.68 -22.05
N ASP A 189 -3.51 -20.30 -20.95
CA ASP A 189 -2.43 -21.29 -20.96
C ASP A 189 -2.80 -22.54 -21.79
N ALA A 190 -4.06 -22.99 -21.72
CA ALA A 190 -4.55 -24.13 -22.50
C ALA A 190 -4.67 -23.81 -24.00
N GLU A 191 -5.18 -22.63 -24.35
CA GLU A 191 -5.28 -22.14 -25.73
C GLU A 191 -3.90 -21.98 -26.38
N ALA A 192 -2.94 -21.35 -25.68
CA ALA A 192 -1.57 -21.20 -26.15
C ALA A 192 -0.88 -22.56 -26.38
N LYS A 193 -1.10 -23.52 -25.46
CA LYS A 193 -0.55 -24.88 -25.58
C LYS A 193 -1.20 -25.67 -26.72
N ALA A 194 -2.50 -25.50 -26.97
CA ALA A 194 -3.20 -26.10 -28.10
C ALA A 194 -2.71 -25.51 -29.44
N ALA A 195 -2.53 -24.20 -29.53
CA ALA A 195 -1.98 -23.53 -30.71
C ALA A 195 -0.54 -23.99 -31.03
N ALA A 196 0.32 -24.11 -30.01
CA ALA A 196 1.68 -24.62 -30.17
C ALA A 196 1.70 -26.09 -30.64
N ALA A 197 0.82 -26.93 -30.11
CA ALA A 197 0.69 -28.33 -30.54
C ALA A 197 0.16 -28.45 -31.98
N ALA A 198 -0.80 -27.61 -32.38
CA ALA A 198 -1.32 -27.57 -33.74
C ALA A 198 -0.25 -27.11 -34.76
N ALA A 199 0.55 -26.10 -34.41
CA ALA A 199 1.66 -25.64 -35.24
C ALA A 199 2.75 -26.73 -35.39
N ALA A 200 3.08 -27.46 -34.32
CA ALA A 200 4.04 -28.56 -34.36
C ALA A 200 3.54 -29.82 -35.10
N ALA A 201 2.23 -29.95 -35.31
CA ALA A 201 1.62 -31.03 -36.10
C ALA A 201 1.42 -30.67 -37.59
N ALA A 202 1.77 -29.44 -37.99
CA ALA A 202 1.64 -28.91 -39.35
C ALA A 202 3.01 -28.65 -40.02
N ALA A 203 4.08 -29.20 -39.46
CA ALA A 203 5.48 -29.04 -39.89
C ALA A 203 6.16 -30.41 -40.04
#